data_AF-A0A359DDB3-F1
#
_entry.id   AF-A0A359DDB3-F1
#
_cell.length_a   1.000
_cell.length_b   1.000
_cell.length_c   1.000
_cell.angle_alpha   90.00
_cell.angle_beta   90.00
_cell.angle_gamma   90.00
#
_symmetry.space_group_name_H-M   'P 1'
#
loop_
_entity.id
_entity.type
_entity.pdbx_description
1 polymer ?
#
loop_
_entity_poly.entity_id
_entity_poly.type
_entity_poly.pdbx_seq_one_letter_code
_entity_poly.pdbx_strand_id
1 'polypeptide(L)'
;IMETELWPNHIHQCAQRGIPVALANARLSARSARGYARFAKLTAPMLGEMNLIAVQTAAEAERFRRLGARSECVEVTGSIKFDLTIDPELPRRACALREQWGASQRPVW
;
A
#
# COMPACT_ATOMS: atom_id res chain seq x y z
N ILE A 1 7.93 -2.56 -0.46
CA ILE A 1 6.85 -3.35 0.20
C ILE A 1 5.49 -2.76 -0.16
N MET A 2 4.42 -3.54 -0.13
CA MET A 2 3.08 -3.10 -0.56
C MET A 2 2.09 -3.03 0.61
N GLU A 3 1.19 -2.05 0.56
CA GLU A 3 0.01 -1.93 1.44
C GLU A 3 0.31 -1.95 2.96
N THR A 4 0.17 -3.11 3.63
CA THR A 4 0.34 -3.27 5.08
C THR A 4 1.46 -4.24 5.46
N GLU A 5 2.38 -4.55 4.55
CA GLU A 5 3.49 -5.48 4.78
C GLU A 5 4.63 -4.86 5.64
N LEU A 6 4.28 -4.44 6.86
CA LEU A 6 5.21 -3.86 7.82
C LEU A 6 5.85 -4.96 8.68
N TRP A 7 7.07 -5.35 8.31
CA TRP A 7 7.84 -6.40 8.99
C TRP A 7 9.06 -5.80 9.69
N PRO A 8 9.04 -5.66 11.03
CA PRO A 8 10.09 -4.93 11.76
C PRO A 8 11.50 -5.42 11.46
N ASN A 9 11.72 -6.74 11.48
CA ASN A 9 13.04 -7.30 11.21
C ASN A 9 13.49 -7.07 9.77
N HIS A 10 12.59 -7.14 8.79
CA HIS A 10 12.94 -6.92 7.39
C HIS A 10 13.38 -5.47 7.19
N ILE A 11 12.57 -4.52 7.66
CA ILE A 11 12.85 -3.09 7.55
C ILE A 11 14.17 -2.74 8.24
N HIS A 12 14.38 -3.27 9.45
CA HIS A 12 15.62 -3.07 10.20
C HIS A 12 16.86 -3.62 9.48
N GLN A 13 16.77 -4.83 8.92
CA GLN A 13 17.88 -5.42 8.16
C GLN A 13 18.20 -4.64 6.88
N CYS A 14 17.18 -4.09 6.20
CA CYS A 14 17.39 -3.18 5.07
C CYS A 14 18.10 -1.89 5.52
N ALA A 15 17.64 -1.28 6.61
CA ALA A 15 18.23 -0.06 7.17
C ALA A 15 19.71 -0.27 7.57
N GLN A 16 20.02 -1.38 8.25
CA GLN A 16 21.40 -1.75 8.60
C GLN A 16 22.33 -1.89 7.38
N ARG A 17 21.77 -2.29 6.23
CA ARG A 17 22.50 -2.45 4.96
C ARG A 17 22.46 -1.19 4.09
N GLY A 18 21.85 -0.11 4.55
CA GLY A 18 21.68 1.12 3.77
C GLY A 18 20.76 0.96 2.56
N ILE A 19 19.90 -0.06 2.54
CA ILE A 19 18.96 -0.32 1.44
C ILE A 19 17.68 0.50 1.68
N PRO A 20 17.32 1.44 0.79
CA PRO A 20 16.11 2.23 0.97
C PRO A 20 14.85 1.37 0.89
N VAL A 21 13.91 1.60 1.81
CA VAL A 21 12.61 0.91 1.83
C VAL A 21 11.49 1.91 1.59
N ALA A 22 10.61 1.58 0.64
CA ALA A 22 9.37 2.29 0.39
C ALA A 22 8.16 1.39 0.65
N LEU A 23 7.15 1.93 1.34
CA LEU A 23 5.82 1.35 1.45
C LEU A 23 4.90 2.04 0.44
N ALA A 24 4.56 1.31 -0.62
CA ALA A 24 3.72 1.82 -1.69
C ALA A 24 2.24 1.53 -1.42
N ASN A 25 1.38 2.47 -1.82
CA ASN A 25 -0.08 2.35 -1.69
C ASN A 25 -0.52 2.03 -0.25
N ALA A 26 0.20 2.56 0.73
CA ALA A 26 0.07 2.27 2.15
C ALA A 26 -1.36 2.53 2.64
N ARG A 27 -1.91 1.57 3.38
CA ARG A 27 -3.23 1.66 3.99
C ARG A 27 -3.15 1.45 5.48
N LEU A 28 -3.87 2.24 6.25
CA LEU A 28 -3.89 2.04 7.69
C LEU A 28 -5.22 2.47 8.28
N SER A 29 -6.10 1.50 8.56
CA SER A 29 -7.38 1.76 9.22
C SER A 29 -7.21 2.28 10.65
N ALA A 30 -8.24 2.94 11.19
CA ALA A 30 -8.21 3.38 12.60
C ALA A 30 -8.09 2.21 13.58
N ARG A 31 -8.68 1.05 13.25
CA ARG A 31 -8.56 -0.18 14.05
C ARG A 31 -7.12 -0.69 14.06
N SER A 32 -6.50 -0.78 12.89
CA SER A 32 -5.11 -1.23 12.76
C SER A 32 -4.16 -0.28 13.47
N ALA A 33 -4.35 1.04 13.31
CA ALA A 33 -3.53 2.04 14.00
C ALA A 33 -3.56 1.87 15.53
N ARG A 34 -4.72 1.59 16.12
CA ARG A 34 -4.82 1.27 17.55
C ARG A 34 -4.03 0.01 17.92
N GLY A 35 -4.06 -1.01 17.07
CA GLY A 35 -3.27 -2.24 17.25
C GLY A 35 -1.78 -1.96 17.27
N TYR A 36 -1.27 -1.22 16.28
CA TYR A 36 0.14 -0.83 16.19
C TYR A 36 0.58 0.07 17.37
N ALA A 37 -0.31 0.94 17.86
CA ALA A 37 -0.03 1.81 19.00
C ALA A 37 0.22 1.03 20.30
N ARG A 38 -0.41 -0.15 20.48
CA ARG A 38 -0.17 -1.00 21.66
C ARG A 38 1.27 -1.51 21.75
N PHE A 39 1.96 -1.59 20.62
CA PHE A 39 3.35 -2.04 20.52
C PHE A 39 4.26 -0.90 20.03
N ALA A 40 4.04 0.33 20.52
CA ALA A 40 4.76 1.52 20.06
C ALA A 40 6.30 1.38 20.08
N LYS A 41 6.85 0.64 21.06
CA LYS A 41 8.30 0.37 21.16
C LYS A 41 8.86 -0.47 20.01
N LEU A 42 8.01 -1.21 19.29
CA LEU A 42 8.36 -1.96 18.08
C LEU A 42 7.97 -1.19 16.83
N THR A 43 6.80 -0.57 16.83
CA THR A 43 6.26 0.15 15.67
C THR A 43 7.05 1.41 15.34
N ALA A 44 7.32 2.26 16.33
CA ALA A 44 7.98 3.55 16.10
C ALA A 44 9.40 3.41 15.50
N PRO A 45 10.31 2.56 16.02
CA PRO A 45 11.63 2.43 15.41
C PRO A 45 11.57 1.87 13.98
N MET A 46 10.72 0.87 13.74
CA MET A 46 10.50 0.33 12.39
C MET A 46 10.03 1.42 11.41
N LEU A 47 9.04 2.24 11.81
CA LEU A 47 8.55 3.33 10.96
C LEU A 47 9.58 4.45 10.80
N GLY A 48 10.44 4.68 11.79
CA GLY A 48 11.54 5.63 11.74
C GLY A 48 12.60 5.27 10.69
N GLU A 49 12.76 3.99 10.39
CA GLU A 49 13.71 3.46 9.39
C GLU A 49 13.18 3.52 7.95
N MET A 50 11.91 3.84 7.76
CA MET A 50 11.31 3.97 6.42
C MET A 50 11.87 5.17 5.67
N ASN A 51 12.11 5.01 4.37
CA ASN A 51 12.52 6.11 3.48
C ASN A 51 11.31 6.78 2.82
N LEU A 52 10.27 6.00 2.51
CA LEU A 52 9.03 6.51 1.93
C LEU A 52 7.82 5.67 2.39
N ILE A 53 6.73 6.35 2.69
CA ILE A 53 5.41 5.80 2.99
C ILE A 53 4.41 6.57 2.13
N ALA A 54 4.07 6.01 0.98
CA ALA A 54 3.12 6.58 0.03
C ALA A 54 1.70 6.13 0.40
N VAL A 55 0.95 6.98 1.10
CA VAL A 55 -0.42 6.72 1.56
C VAL A 55 -1.46 7.24 0.59
N GLN A 56 -2.69 6.74 0.70
CA GLN A 56 -3.78 7.12 -0.20
C GLN A 56 -4.53 8.37 0.27
N THR A 57 -4.57 8.61 1.58
CA THR A 57 -5.36 9.69 2.18
C THR A 57 -4.59 10.43 3.27
N ALA A 58 -4.94 11.70 3.50
CA ALA A 58 -4.38 12.49 4.60
C ALA A 58 -4.67 11.86 5.98
N ALA A 59 -5.82 11.21 6.14
CA ALA A 59 -6.17 10.52 7.39
C ALA A 59 -5.25 9.33 7.70
N GLU A 60 -4.76 8.65 6.67
CA GLU A 60 -3.75 7.59 6.83
C GLU A 60 -2.37 8.18 7.11
N ALA A 61 -2.00 9.26 6.44
CA ALA A 61 -0.74 9.98 6.69
C ALA A 61 -0.61 10.32 8.19
N GLU A 62 -1.68 10.88 8.76
CA GLU A 62 -1.72 11.26 10.16
C GLU A 62 -1.62 10.05 11.09
N ARG A 63 -2.23 8.92 10.75
CA ARG A 63 -2.11 7.69 11.54
C ARG A 63 -0.67 7.19 11.58
N PHE A 64 0.05 7.21 10.45
CA PHE A 64 1.46 6.80 10.39
C PHE A 64 2.35 7.74 11.21
N ARG A 65 2.18 9.06 11.08
CA ARG A 65 2.94 10.06 11.85
C ARG A 65 2.77 9.86 13.36
N ARG A 66 1.53 9.69 13.83
CA ARG A 66 1.25 9.41 15.25
C ARG A 66 1.84 8.08 15.75
N LEU A 67 2.11 7.13 14.87
CA LEU A 67 2.75 5.87 15.22
C LEU A 67 4.29 5.94 15.25
N GLY A 68 4.87 7.09 14.90
CA GLY A 68 6.32 7.33 14.93
C GLY A 68 6.99 7.35 13.55
N ALA A 69 6.22 7.38 12.46
CA ALA A 69 6.80 7.64 11.14
C ALA A 69 7.32 9.08 11.05
N ARG A 70 8.49 9.26 10.43
CA ARG A 70 9.06 10.58 10.14
C ARG A 70 8.17 11.33 9.16
N SER A 71 7.84 12.59 9.47
CA SER A 71 6.88 13.38 8.70
C SER A 71 7.31 13.57 7.24
N GLU A 72 8.61 13.75 7.01
CA GLU A 72 9.23 13.93 5.70
C GLU A 72 9.20 12.66 4.84
N CYS A 73 8.98 11.48 5.43
CA CYS A 73 8.90 10.22 4.71
C CYS A 73 7.46 9.83 4.38
N VAL A 74 6.44 10.61 4.77
CA VAL A 74 5.02 10.27 4.57
C VAL A 74 4.40 11.20 3.52
N GLU A 75 4.08 10.65 2.36
CA GLU A 75 3.50 11.38 1.23
C GLU A 75 2.10 10.85 0.89
N VAL A 76 1.17 11.77 0.59
CA VAL A 76 -0.16 11.42 0.11
C VAL A 76 -0.12 11.37 -1.42
N THR A 77 -0.10 10.17 -1.98
CA THR A 77 0.02 9.95 -3.44
C THR A 77 -1.30 9.60 -4.10
N GLY A 78 -2.36 9.40 -3.31
CA GLY A 78 -3.61 8.84 -3.82
C GLY A 78 -3.53 7.33 -4.04
N SER A 79 -4.52 6.76 -4.71
CA SER A 79 -4.63 5.32 -4.92
C SER A 79 -4.16 4.95 -6.32
N ILE A 80 -3.20 4.03 -6.40
CA ILE A 80 -2.66 3.48 -7.66
C ILE A 80 -3.73 2.90 -8.59
N LYS A 81 -4.91 2.54 -8.05
CA LYS A 81 -6.05 2.06 -8.83
C LYS A 81 -6.58 3.09 -9.84
N PHE A 82 -6.26 4.37 -9.69
CA PHE A 82 -6.68 5.43 -10.60
C PHE A 82 -5.65 5.75 -11.70
N ASP A 83 -4.43 5.20 -11.60
CA ASP A 83 -3.36 5.39 -12.60
C ASP A 83 -3.45 4.38 -13.77
N LEU A 84 -4.59 3.70 -13.91
CA LEU A 84 -4.81 2.72 -14.96
C LEU A 84 -5.11 3.42 -16.29
N THR A 85 -4.17 3.34 -17.22
CA THR A 85 -4.45 3.62 -18.63
C THR A 85 -5.07 2.36 -19.25
N ILE A 86 -6.34 2.45 -19.65
CA ILE A 86 -7.00 1.34 -20.34
C ILE A 86 -6.52 1.30 -21.78
N ASP A 87 -5.79 0.24 -22.13
CA ASP A 87 -5.43 -0.07 -23.51
C ASP A 87 -6.72 -0.15 -24.36
N PRO A 88 -6.83 0.62 -25.46
CA PRO A 88 -7.99 0.57 -26.36
C PRO A 88 -8.31 -0.83 -26.89
N GLU A 89 -7.33 -1.75 -26.91
CA GLU A 89 -7.49 -3.13 -27.36
C GLU A 89 -8.01 -4.07 -26.26
N LEU A 90 -8.00 -3.64 -24.99
CA LEU A 90 -8.46 -4.43 -23.85
C LEU A 90 -9.93 -4.87 -23.96
N PRO A 91 -10.90 -4.02 -24.35
CA PRO A 91 -12.27 -4.44 -24.56
C PRO A 91 -12.41 -5.51 -25.64
N ARG A 92 -11.64 -5.40 -26.73
CA ARG A 92 -11.69 -6.38 -27.83
C ARG A 92 -11.16 -7.74 -27.37
N ARG A 93 -10.05 -7.76 -26.61
CA ARG A 93 -9.52 -8.97 -25.99
C ARG A 93 -10.46 -9.58 -24.96
N ALA A 94 -11.14 -8.74 -24.16
CA ALA A 94 -12.12 -9.20 -23.19
C ALA A 94 -13.34 -9.88 -23.87
N CYS A 95 -13.84 -9.34 -24.98
CA CYS A 95 -14.90 -9.97 -25.78
C CYS A 95 -14.45 -11.32 -26.34
N ALA A 96 -13.27 -11.37 -26.99
CA ALA A 96 -12.73 -12.61 -27.54
C ALA A 96 -12.54 -13.69 -26.47
N LEU A 97 -12.03 -13.31 -25.28
CA LEU A 97 -11.86 -14.22 -24.15
C LEU A 97 -13.22 -14.75 -23.64
N ARG A 98 -14.23 -13.88 -23.55
CA ARG A 98 -15.58 -14.25 -23.12
C ARG A 98 -16.23 -15.25 -24.08
N GLU A 99 -16.01 -15.09 -25.38
CA GLU A 99 -16.45 -16.05 -26.41
C GLU A 99 -15.70 -17.39 -26.29
N GLN A 100 -14.37 -17.35 -26.17
CA GLN A 100 -13.55 -18.55 -26.00
C GLN A 100 -13.94 -19.36 -24.76
N TRP A 101 -14.34 -18.69 -23.68
CA TRP A 101 -14.76 -19.34 -22.45
C TRP A 101 -16.24 -19.77 -22.45
N GLY A 102 -16.97 -19.59 -23.57
CA GLY A 102 -18.40 -19.89 -23.65
C GLY A 102 -19.25 -19.06 -22.67
N ALA A 103 -18.72 -17.93 -22.19
CA ALA A 103 -19.33 -17.10 -21.17
C ALA A 103 -20.22 -15.98 -21.75
N SER A 104 -20.49 -16.03 -23.06
CA SER A 104 -21.33 -15.04 -23.75
C SER A 104 -22.77 -15.02 -23.24
N GLN A 105 -23.30 -16.15 -22.75
CA GLN A 105 -24.66 -16.25 -22.20
C GLN A 105 -24.70 -16.42 -20.66
N ARG A 106 -23.55 -16.28 -20.00
CA ARG A 106 -23.48 -16.46 -18.55
C ARG A 106 -24.18 -15.27 -17.86
N PRO A 107 -25.14 -15.51 -16.95
CA PRO A 107 -25.83 -14.42 -16.26
C PRO A 107 -24.84 -13.61 -15.43
N VAL A 108 -24.93 -12.29 -15.54
CA VAL A 108 -24.18 -11.32 -14.73
C VAL A 108 -25.14 -10.82 -13.67
N TRP A 109 -24.80 -11.05 -12.41
CA TRP A 109 -25.58 -10.64 -11.24
C TRP A 109 -24.98 -9.38 -10.63
#